data_AF-A0AAU9XUL9-F1
#
_entry.id   AF-A0AAU9XUL9-F1
#
_cell.length_a   1.000
_cell.length_b   1.000
_cell.length_c   1.000
_cell.angle_alpha   90.00
_cell.angle_beta   90.00
_cell.angle_gamma   90.00
#
_symmetry.space_group_name_H-M   'P 1'
#
loop_
_entity.id
_entity.type
_entity.pdbx_description
1 polymer ?
#
loop_
_entity_poly.entity_id
_entity_poly.type
_entity_poly.pdbx_seq_one_letter_code
_entity_poly.pdbx_strand_id
1 'polypeptide(L)'
;MDVLSNDKRWLVILVTLNKVLAPVLTDIAKQGMENLYTYLDNLLNGLSTSCSLKTLTYADFCRLTATPSPASFLKSLNFGNINNNSDVHGKKKKAYNYNVSSPVDLARLYLPNCLAVFSAFDKSMDMSATLRLLGRKNYPIQIFFSSDPSYNIQSLADDVRENVRNRASHFDESHWTQIFFGQCFDKLKKLVQGLPLDVAKTKELLDQLSKWKTKILINNIRQHHTEHSKDDALIISISLIVEEDVKDLMAQFQNDKLKAIEEKLEDKPTKEEIEKMIRKLSEFGFAVLSAKLMK
;
A
#
# COMPACT_ATOMS: atom_id res chain seq x y z
N MET A 1 32.89 21.34 0.06
CA MET A 1 31.79 20.85 0.92
C MET A 1 31.16 19.69 0.22
N ASP A 2 31.19 18.56 0.90
CA ASP A 2 30.89 17.24 0.41
C ASP A 2 29.40 17.13 0.04
N VAL A 3 29.06 16.61 -1.14
CA VAL A 3 27.65 16.27 -1.47
C VAL A 3 27.20 15.01 -0.68
N LEU A 4 28.14 14.42 0.06
CA LEU A 4 27.94 13.52 1.19
C LEU A 4 27.94 14.25 2.55
N SER A 5 27.54 15.52 2.63
CA SER A 5 27.17 16.06 3.94
C SER A 5 26.16 15.11 4.57
N ASN A 6 26.31 14.89 5.88
CA ASN A 6 25.44 14.02 6.67
C ASN A 6 23.94 14.28 6.37
N ASP A 7 23.63 15.50 5.94
CA ASP A 7 22.33 16.09 5.61
C ASP A 7 21.54 15.47 4.45
N LYS A 8 22.07 14.51 3.68
CA LYS A 8 21.34 14.00 2.49
C LYS A 8 21.15 12.48 2.47
N ARG A 9 21.81 11.72 3.35
CA ARG A 9 21.71 10.24 3.42
C ARG A 9 20.32 9.76 3.87
N TRP A 10 19.66 10.51 4.73
CA TRP A 10 18.30 10.20 5.22
C TRP A 10 17.25 10.24 4.10
N LEU A 11 17.38 11.20 3.18
CA LEU A 11 16.43 11.38 2.08
C LEU A 11 16.44 10.17 1.15
N VAL A 12 17.64 9.64 0.86
CA VAL A 12 17.81 8.41 0.06
C VAL A 12 17.07 7.24 0.69
N ILE A 13 17.19 7.09 2.01
CA ILE A 13 16.50 6.03 2.75
C ILE A 13 14.98 6.20 2.62
N LEU A 14 14.45 7.42 2.78
CA LEU A 14 13.02 7.68 2.62
C LEU A 14 12.52 7.41 1.20
N VAL A 15 13.26 7.84 0.17
CA VAL A 15 12.90 7.58 -1.23
C VAL A 15 12.94 6.09 -1.53
N THR A 16 13.99 5.39 -1.08
CA THR A 16 14.12 3.94 -1.27
C THR A 16 12.97 3.19 -0.59
N LEU A 17 12.64 3.53 0.66
CA LEU A 17 11.51 2.96 1.39
C LEU A 17 10.19 3.14 0.63
N ASN A 18 9.89 4.36 0.18
CA ASN A 18 8.61 4.68 -0.44
C ASN A 18 8.48 4.18 -1.89
N LYS A 19 9.56 4.24 -2.68
CA LYS A 19 9.51 3.82 -4.10
C LYS A 19 9.68 2.33 -4.29
N VAL A 20 10.63 1.72 -3.57
CA VAL A 20 11.02 0.32 -3.79
C VAL A 20 10.18 -0.60 -2.93
N LEU A 21 10.06 -0.29 -1.64
CA LEU A 21 9.48 -1.22 -0.67
C LEU A 21 8.01 -0.99 -0.40
N ALA A 22 7.51 0.25 -0.39
CA ALA A 22 6.13 0.51 -0.01
C ALA A 22 5.10 -0.22 -0.89
N PRO A 23 5.23 -0.30 -2.24
CA PRO A 23 4.27 -1.05 -3.04
C PRO A 23 4.15 -2.51 -2.60
N VAL A 24 5.29 -3.19 -2.45
CA VAL A 24 5.35 -4.60 -2.08
C VAL A 24 4.86 -4.84 -0.65
N LEU A 25 5.27 -4.00 0.30
CA LEU A 25 4.91 -4.17 1.71
C LEU A 25 3.43 -3.86 1.95
N THR A 26 2.86 -2.91 1.20
CA THR A 26 1.42 -2.61 1.25
C THR A 26 0.60 -3.76 0.69
N ASP A 27 1.03 -4.41 -0.39
CA ASP A 27 0.37 -5.61 -0.92
C ASP A 27 0.41 -6.78 0.07
N ILE A 28 1.57 -7.00 0.72
CA ILE A 28 1.70 -8.03 1.77
C ILE A 28 0.77 -7.70 2.96
N ALA A 29 0.74 -6.43 3.40
CA ALA A 29 -0.14 -6.00 4.47
C ALA A 29 -1.62 -6.23 4.11
N LYS A 30 -2.02 -5.89 2.88
CA LYS A 30 -3.36 -6.14 2.35
C LYS A 30 -3.73 -7.62 2.45
N GLN A 31 -2.90 -8.51 1.92
CA GLN A 31 -3.15 -9.95 1.93
C GLN A 31 -3.26 -10.49 3.37
N GLY A 32 -2.37 -10.07 4.26
CA GLY A 32 -2.44 -10.45 5.68
C GLY A 32 -3.73 -9.98 6.35
N MET A 33 -4.17 -8.75 6.07
CA MET A 33 -5.40 -8.19 6.62
C MET A 33 -6.67 -8.84 6.05
N GLU A 34 -6.68 -9.21 4.77
CA GLU A 34 -7.78 -9.97 4.14
C GLU A 34 -7.93 -11.35 4.77
N ASN A 35 -6.81 -12.05 4.98
CA ASN A 35 -6.78 -13.35 5.67
C ASN A 35 -7.27 -13.22 7.11
N LEU A 36 -6.79 -12.20 7.84
CA LEU A 36 -7.22 -11.95 9.20
C LEU A 36 -8.71 -11.64 9.26
N TYR A 37 -9.21 -10.79 8.37
CA TYR A 37 -10.62 -10.41 8.31
C TYR A 37 -11.51 -11.63 8.14
N THR A 38 -11.18 -12.50 7.17
CA THR A 38 -11.92 -13.74 6.91
C THR A 38 -11.89 -14.68 8.10
N TYR A 39 -10.72 -14.89 8.70
CA TYR A 39 -10.58 -15.73 9.89
C TYR A 39 -11.45 -15.22 11.06
N LEU A 40 -11.38 -13.91 11.32
CA LEU A 40 -12.12 -13.30 12.42
C LEU A 40 -13.63 -13.31 12.19
N ASP A 41 -14.09 -13.05 10.97
CA ASP A 41 -15.51 -13.12 10.65
C ASP A 41 -16.05 -14.54 10.83
N ASN A 42 -15.33 -15.56 10.34
CA ASN A 42 -15.66 -16.96 10.56
C ASN A 42 -15.67 -17.34 12.05
N LEU A 43 -14.68 -16.87 12.82
CA LEU A 43 -14.61 -17.10 14.26
C LEU A 43 -15.85 -16.55 14.97
N LEU A 44 -16.27 -15.32 14.63
CA LEU A 44 -17.44 -14.67 15.24
C LEU A 44 -18.76 -15.33 14.83
N ASN A 45 -18.88 -15.74 13.56
CA ASN A 45 -20.05 -16.44 13.05
C ASN A 45 -20.21 -17.83 13.69
N GLY A 46 -19.11 -18.47 14.09
CA GLY A 46 -19.11 -19.79 14.75
C GLY A 46 -19.41 -19.79 16.26
N LEU A 47 -19.62 -18.63 16.88
CA LEU A 47 -19.95 -18.54 18.31
C LEU A 47 -21.41 -18.94 18.58
N SER A 48 -21.71 -19.38 19.81
CA SER A 48 -23.08 -19.74 20.24
C SER A 48 -24.10 -18.61 20.05
N THR A 49 -23.65 -17.36 20.19
CA THR A 49 -24.41 -16.19 19.76
C THR A 49 -23.64 -15.56 18.61
N SER A 50 -24.00 -15.95 17.39
CA SER A 50 -23.34 -15.55 16.16
C SER A 50 -23.42 -14.04 15.97
N CYS A 51 -22.32 -13.46 15.52
CA CYS A 51 -22.26 -12.10 15.00
C CYS A 51 -21.19 -12.05 13.91
N SER A 52 -21.18 -10.98 13.12
CA SER A 52 -20.14 -10.75 12.10
C SER A 52 -19.36 -9.47 12.44
N LEU A 53 -18.20 -9.30 11.82
CA LEU A 53 -17.44 -8.05 11.90
C LEU A 53 -18.27 -6.87 11.40
N LYS A 54 -19.02 -7.06 10.32
CA LYS A 54 -19.82 -6.00 9.67
C LYS A 54 -21.06 -5.60 10.47
N THR A 55 -21.56 -6.47 11.35
CA THR A 55 -22.75 -6.22 12.17
C THR A 55 -22.43 -6.07 13.65
N LEU A 56 -21.14 -5.94 14.00
CA LEU A 56 -20.68 -5.91 15.39
C LEU A 56 -21.24 -4.69 16.11
N THR A 57 -22.00 -4.91 17.20
CA THR A 57 -22.55 -3.83 18.02
C THR A 57 -21.73 -3.58 19.29
N TYR A 58 -22.01 -2.48 19.99
CA TYR A 58 -21.45 -2.25 21.33
C TYR A 58 -21.85 -3.36 22.33
N ALA A 59 -23.09 -3.88 22.22
CA ALA A 59 -23.55 -4.97 23.08
C ALA A 59 -22.78 -6.27 22.81
N ASP A 60 -22.52 -6.59 21.54
CA ASP A 60 -21.66 -7.72 21.17
C ASP A 60 -20.24 -7.52 21.67
N PHE A 61 -19.66 -6.34 21.47
CA PHE A 61 -18.34 -6.00 22.00
C PHE A 61 -18.25 -6.22 23.51
N CYS A 62 -19.23 -5.73 24.29
CA CYS A 62 -19.29 -5.96 25.72
C CYS A 62 -19.38 -7.45 26.08
N ARG A 63 -20.27 -8.20 25.42
CA ARG A 63 -20.43 -9.65 25.65
C ARG A 63 -19.14 -10.41 25.36
N LEU A 64 -18.52 -10.16 24.21
CA LEU A 64 -17.32 -10.84 23.74
C LEU A 64 -16.07 -10.51 24.56
N THR A 65 -16.06 -9.38 25.27
CA THR A 65 -14.90 -8.93 26.07
C THR A 65 -15.09 -9.03 27.59
N ALA A 66 -16.26 -9.45 28.06
CA ALA A 66 -16.59 -9.55 29.49
C ALA A 66 -15.88 -10.72 30.21
N THR A 67 -15.59 -11.80 29.51
CA THR A 67 -14.86 -12.97 30.02
C THR A 67 -13.74 -13.36 29.07
N PRO A 68 -12.74 -14.15 29.52
CA PRO A 68 -11.78 -14.76 28.60
C PRO A 68 -12.54 -15.59 27.57
N SER A 69 -12.62 -15.05 26.35
CA SER A 69 -13.27 -15.67 25.20
C SER A 69 -12.27 -15.70 24.04
N PRO A 70 -12.51 -16.53 23.00
CA PRO A 70 -11.73 -16.47 21.77
C PRO A 70 -11.72 -15.08 21.11
N ALA A 71 -12.72 -14.24 21.39
CA ALA A 71 -12.86 -12.88 20.87
C ALA A 71 -12.31 -11.78 21.80
N SER A 72 -11.66 -12.14 22.91
CA SER A 72 -11.11 -11.18 23.89
C SER A 72 -10.08 -10.21 23.28
N PHE A 73 -9.45 -10.56 22.16
CA PHE A 73 -8.54 -9.68 21.41
C PHE A 73 -9.20 -8.36 20.98
N LEU A 74 -10.53 -8.33 20.79
CA LEU A 74 -11.29 -7.13 20.42
C LEU A 74 -11.08 -5.99 21.42
N LYS A 75 -10.83 -6.30 22.70
CA LYS A 75 -10.58 -5.29 23.75
C LYS A 75 -9.34 -4.44 23.48
N SER A 76 -8.37 -4.98 22.74
CA SER A 76 -7.11 -4.31 22.39
C SER A 76 -7.20 -3.46 21.12
N LEU A 77 -8.33 -3.52 20.40
CA LEU A 77 -8.53 -2.84 19.13
C LEU A 77 -9.02 -1.41 19.31
N ASN A 78 -8.56 -0.52 18.43
CA ASN A 78 -8.89 0.89 18.49
C ASN A 78 -10.08 1.23 17.58
N PHE A 79 -11.30 0.93 18.05
CA PHE A 79 -12.54 1.27 17.34
C PHE A 79 -12.74 2.77 17.11
N GLY A 80 -11.98 3.64 17.78
CA GLY A 80 -11.99 5.09 17.49
C GLY A 80 -11.52 5.44 16.08
N ASN A 81 -10.70 4.57 15.46
CA ASN A 81 -10.07 4.80 14.16
C ASN A 81 -10.96 4.50 12.95
N ILE A 82 -12.18 3.99 13.16
CA ILE A 82 -13.09 3.63 12.07
C ILE A 82 -14.42 4.36 12.24
N ASN A 83 -15.20 4.44 11.16
CA ASN A 83 -16.55 5.01 11.16
C ASN A 83 -16.64 6.45 11.74
N ASN A 84 -15.56 7.22 11.68
CA ASN A 84 -15.42 8.55 12.30
C ASN A 84 -15.76 8.56 13.81
N ASN A 85 -15.59 7.43 14.49
CA ASN A 85 -16.01 7.25 15.88
C ASN A 85 -15.39 8.27 16.82
N SER A 86 -14.07 8.45 16.75
CA SER A 86 -13.39 9.42 17.61
C SER A 86 -13.75 10.86 17.28
N ASP A 87 -13.96 11.21 16.02
CA ASP A 87 -14.29 12.58 15.61
C ASP A 87 -15.71 12.97 16.01
N VAL A 88 -16.67 12.06 15.87
CA VAL A 88 -18.09 12.32 16.17
C VAL A 88 -18.41 12.14 17.65
N HIS A 89 -17.85 11.10 18.29
CA HIS A 89 -18.24 10.69 19.64
C HIS A 89 -17.14 10.94 20.70
N GLY A 90 -15.96 11.40 20.29
CA GLY A 90 -14.86 11.71 21.22
C GLY A 90 -14.46 10.49 22.04
N LYS A 91 -14.60 10.57 23.37
CA LYS A 91 -14.31 9.46 24.29
C LYS A 91 -15.52 8.57 24.60
N LYS A 92 -16.71 8.87 24.04
CA LYS A 92 -17.97 8.17 24.35
C LYS A 92 -18.07 6.83 23.60
N LYS A 93 -17.27 5.85 24.02
CA LYS A 93 -17.18 4.52 23.37
C LYS A 93 -18.53 3.79 23.19
N LYS A 94 -19.49 3.98 24.11
CA LYS A 94 -20.84 3.39 23.99
C LYS A 94 -21.60 3.82 22.73
N ALA A 95 -21.27 5.00 22.19
CA ALA A 95 -21.91 5.57 21.01
C ALA A 95 -21.19 5.22 19.71
N TYR A 96 -20.05 4.53 19.78
CA TYR A 96 -19.30 4.17 18.58
C TYR A 96 -20.09 3.19 17.71
N ASN A 97 -19.92 3.32 16.39
CA ASN A 97 -20.26 2.30 15.42
C ASN A 97 -19.13 1.27 15.36
N TYR A 98 -19.40 0.06 15.87
CA TYR A 98 -18.40 -1.03 15.96
C TYR A 98 -18.28 -1.86 14.67
N ASN A 99 -19.08 -1.59 13.63
CA ASN A 99 -19.04 -2.32 12.38
C ASN A 99 -17.66 -2.20 11.73
N VAL A 100 -17.00 -3.32 11.47
CA VAL A 100 -15.78 -3.41 10.69
C VAL A 100 -16.17 -3.89 9.31
N SER A 101 -16.26 -2.98 8.34
CA SER A 101 -16.89 -3.27 7.04
C SER A 101 -15.93 -3.82 6.00
N SER A 102 -14.63 -3.74 6.28
CA SER A 102 -13.58 -4.07 5.31
C SER A 102 -12.26 -4.48 6.00
N PRO A 103 -11.35 -5.15 5.26
CA PRO A 103 -9.97 -5.35 5.71
C PRO A 103 -9.22 -4.03 5.99
N VAL A 104 -9.59 -2.94 5.32
CA VAL A 104 -9.03 -1.60 5.58
C VAL A 104 -9.44 -1.11 6.97
N ASP A 105 -10.72 -1.22 7.33
CA ASP A 105 -11.19 -0.88 8.67
C ASP A 105 -10.49 -1.74 9.73
N LEU A 106 -10.35 -3.05 9.46
CA LEU A 106 -9.62 -3.94 10.35
C LEU A 106 -8.18 -3.48 10.54
N ALA A 107 -7.46 -3.13 9.48
CA ALA A 107 -6.10 -2.61 9.56
C ALA A 107 -6.01 -1.35 10.44
N ARG A 108 -6.94 -0.40 10.26
CA ARG A 108 -7.01 0.83 11.07
C ARG A 108 -7.17 0.54 12.56
N LEU A 109 -7.88 -0.52 12.95
CA LEU A 109 -8.05 -0.91 14.36
C LEU A 109 -6.73 -1.28 15.05
N TYR A 110 -5.72 -1.73 14.29
CA TYR A 110 -4.41 -2.13 14.82
C TYR A 110 -3.41 -0.97 14.94
N LEU A 111 -3.79 0.23 14.52
CA LEU A 111 -2.88 1.37 14.39
C LEU A 111 -3.15 2.49 15.41
N PRO A 112 -2.15 3.33 15.73
CA PRO A 112 -2.40 4.63 16.34
C PRO A 112 -3.27 5.50 15.42
N ASN A 113 -4.08 6.39 16.01
CA ASN A 113 -5.02 7.24 15.25
C ASN A 113 -4.32 8.05 14.14
N CYS A 114 -3.14 8.62 14.41
CA CYS A 114 -2.37 9.39 13.43
C CYS A 114 -1.89 8.59 12.20
N LEU A 115 -1.95 7.25 12.24
CA LEU A 115 -1.57 6.36 11.14
C LEU A 115 -2.77 5.65 10.51
N ALA A 116 -3.98 5.91 10.99
CA ALA A 116 -5.21 5.26 10.53
C ALA A 116 -6.00 6.08 9.48
N VAL A 117 -5.36 7.09 8.88
CA VAL A 117 -6.01 8.07 7.98
C VAL A 117 -6.06 7.66 6.50
N PHE A 118 -5.54 6.48 6.14
CA PHE A 118 -5.51 5.96 4.77
C PHE A 118 -6.87 5.38 4.37
N SER A 119 -7.22 5.45 3.08
CA SER A 119 -8.54 5.03 2.57
C SER A 119 -8.56 3.63 1.95
N ALA A 120 -7.41 3.15 1.50
CA ALA A 120 -7.22 1.83 0.90
C ALA A 120 -5.77 1.36 1.14
N PHE A 121 -5.49 0.10 0.82
CA PHE A 121 -4.13 -0.42 0.73
C PHE A 121 -3.47 0.05 -0.56
N ASP A 122 -3.16 1.34 -0.61
CA ASP A 122 -2.55 2.01 -1.75
C ASP A 122 -1.57 3.09 -1.26
N LYS A 123 -1.21 4.02 -2.15
CA LYS A 123 -0.30 5.14 -1.84
C LYS A 123 -0.79 6.08 -0.72
N SER A 124 -2.06 6.02 -0.32
CA SER A 124 -2.57 6.77 0.84
C SER A 124 -2.11 6.17 2.18
N MET A 125 -1.62 4.93 2.17
CA MET A 125 -1.13 4.24 3.35
C MET A 125 0.35 4.57 3.62
N ASP A 126 0.60 5.29 4.70
CA ASP A 126 1.96 5.67 5.11
C ASP A 126 2.81 4.42 5.43
N MET A 127 4.08 4.46 5.04
CA MET A 127 5.03 3.37 5.27
C MET A 127 5.16 2.96 6.75
N SER A 128 4.99 3.89 7.70
CA SER A 128 4.94 3.59 9.14
C SER A 128 3.71 2.78 9.53
N ALA A 129 2.56 3.04 8.91
CA ALA A 129 1.37 2.25 9.10
C ALA A 129 1.61 0.81 8.62
N THR A 130 2.16 0.64 7.42
CA THR A 130 2.51 -0.67 6.85
C THR A 130 3.48 -1.43 7.74
N LEU A 131 4.61 -0.82 8.13
CA LEU A 131 5.59 -1.45 9.01
C LEU A 131 5.02 -1.80 10.38
N ARG A 132 4.09 -1.00 10.93
CA ARG A 132 3.42 -1.32 12.20
C ARG A 132 2.48 -2.52 12.09
N LEU A 133 1.79 -2.69 10.98
CA LEU A 133 0.99 -3.88 10.76
C LEU A 133 1.89 -5.12 10.67
N LEU A 134 2.93 -5.08 9.84
CA LEU A 134 3.87 -6.20 9.74
C LEU A 134 4.57 -6.50 11.08
N GLY A 135 4.92 -5.46 11.85
CA GLY A 135 5.58 -5.55 13.15
C GLY A 135 4.69 -6.05 14.30
N ARG A 136 3.38 -6.15 14.10
CA ARG A 136 2.44 -6.48 15.17
C ARG A 136 2.58 -7.95 15.59
N LYS A 137 2.90 -8.16 16.86
CA LYS A 137 3.14 -9.49 17.46
C LYS A 137 1.88 -10.20 17.96
N ASN A 138 0.82 -9.42 18.21
CA ASN A 138 -0.36 -9.91 18.96
C ASN A 138 -1.59 -10.01 18.05
N TYR A 139 -1.43 -10.61 16.87
CA TYR A 139 -2.59 -11.03 16.08
C TYR A 139 -3.18 -12.33 16.66
N PRO A 140 -4.51 -12.54 16.57
CA PRO A 140 -5.15 -13.79 16.99
C PRO A 140 -4.65 -15.03 16.24
N ILE A 141 -4.12 -14.84 15.02
CA ILE A 141 -3.46 -15.85 14.20
C ILE A 141 -2.21 -15.25 13.56
N GLN A 142 -1.26 -16.09 13.19
CA GLN A 142 -0.14 -15.64 12.37
C GLN A 142 -0.63 -15.38 10.94
N ILE A 143 -0.44 -14.15 10.46
CA ILE A 143 -0.86 -13.71 9.11
C ILE A 143 0.31 -13.28 8.22
N PHE A 144 1.50 -13.13 8.81
CA PHE A 144 2.74 -12.85 8.11
C PHE A 144 3.71 -13.99 8.39
N PHE A 145 4.05 -14.72 7.33
CA PHE A 145 4.97 -15.85 7.35
C PHE A 145 6.19 -15.52 6.51
N SER A 146 7.37 -15.83 7.03
CA SER A 146 8.58 -15.79 6.21
C SER A 146 8.69 -17.09 5.41
N SER A 147 9.17 -16.98 4.16
CA SER A 147 9.55 -18.15 3.36
C SER A 147 10.75 -18.89 3.98
N ASP A 148 11.57 -18.19 4.76
CA ASP A 148 12.72 -18.73 5.49
C ASP A 148 12.47 -18.60 7.01
N PRO A 149 12.40 -19.73 7.76
CA PRO A 149 12.06 -19.74 9.18
C PRO A 149 13.12 -19.07 10.07
N SER A 150 14.32 -18.77 9.55
CA SER A 150 15.34 -18.01 10.28
C SER A 150 14.96 -16.53 10.45
N TYR A 151 14.00 -16.02 9.66
CA TYR A 151 13.52 -14.65 9.75
C TYR A 151 12.19 -14.54 10.50
N ASN A 152 12.14 -13.56 11.39
CA ASN A 152 10.92 -13.12 12.04
C ASN A 152 10.49 -11.77 11.43
N ILE A 153 9.47 -11.79 10.54
CA ILE A 153 8.99 -10.60 9.85
C ILE A 153 8.63 -9.49 10.83
N GLN A 154 7.96 -9.83 11.94
CA GLN A 154 7.52 -8.84 12.91
C GLN A 154 8.71 -8.06 13.48
N SER A 155 9.77 -8.77 13.87
CA SER A 155 10.98 -8.17 14.44
C SER A 155 11.75 -7.36 13.40
N LEU A 156 11.81 -7.83 12.15
CA LEU A 156 12.45 -7.11 11.06
C LEU A 156 11.70 -5.83 10.69
N ALA A 157 10.37 -5.88 10.62
CA ALA A 157 9.54 -4.72 10.32
C ALA A 157 9.62 -3.67 11.44
N ASP A 158 9.61 -4.10 12.71
CA ASP A 158 9.84 -3.21 13.85
C ASP A 158 11.25 -2.58 13.81
N ASP A 159 12.28 -3.37 13.51
CA ASP A 159 13.66 -2.87 13.40
C ASP A 159 13.81 -1.83 12.27
N VAL A 160 13.21 -2.07 11.10
CA VAL A 160 13.19 -1.09 10.01
C VAL A 160 12.39 0.16 10.40
N ARG A 161 11.25 0.00 11.07
CA ARG A 161 10.44 1.14 11.54
C ARG A 161 11.22 2.04 12.48
N GLU A 162 11.84 1.45 13.50
CA GLU A 162 12.50 2.17 14.59
C GLU A 162 13.87 2.70 14.20
N ASN A 163 14.69 1.87 13.56
CA ASN A 163 16.10 2.16 13.32
C ASN A 163 16.41 2.66 11.91
N VAL A 164 15.43 2.68 11.00
CA VAL A 164 15.60 3.20 9.63
C VAL A 164 14.61 4.31 9.33
N ARG A 165 13.30 3.99 9.23
CA ARG A 165 12.27 4.96 8.82
C ARG A 165 12.16 6.13 9.81
N ASN A 166 12.04 5.84 11.10
CA ASN A 166 11.87 6.89 12.11
C ASN A 166 13.13 7.74 12.25
N ARG A 167 14.33 7.14 12.20
CA ARG A 167 15.59 7.89 12.18
C ARG A 167 15.71 8.82 10.97
N ALA A 168 15.14 8.42 9.83
CA ALA A 168 15.14 9.26 8.62
C ALA A 168 14.07 10.35 8.67
N SER A 169 12.92 10.07 9.28
CA SER A 169 11.82 11.03 9.41
C SER A 169 12.06 12.06 10.53
N HIS A 170 12.86 11.71 11.53
CA HIS A 170 13.30 12.58 12.61
C HIS A 170 14.80 12.85 12.44
N PHE A 171 15.13 13.51 11.33
CA PHE A 171 16.51 13.75 10.93
C PHE A 171 17.32 14.43 12.05
N ASP A 172 18.47 13.82 12.33
CA ASP A 172 19.52 14.35 13.19
C ASP A 172 20.84 14.08 12.51
N GLU A 173 21.47 15.14 12.02
CA GLU A 173 22.68 15.11 11.21
C GLU A 173 23.77 14.22 11.82
N SER A 174 23.94 14.26 13.14
CA SER A 174 25.01 13.55 13.84
C SER A 174 24.94 12.02 13.70
N HIS A 175 23.74 11.48 13.49
CA HIS A 175 23.52 10.04 13.33
C HIS A 175 23.77 9.54 11.91
N TRP A 176 23.69 10.41 10.90
CA TRP A 176 23.69 10.02 9.49
C TRP A 176 25.09 9.83 8.94
N THR A 177 25.90 8.98 9.56
CA THR A 177 27.23 8.58 9.05
C THR A 177 27.13 7.62 7.87
N GLN A 178 28.22 7.42 7.12
CA GLN A 178 28.29 6.38 6.08
C GLN A 178 28.06 4.98 6.64
N ILE A 179 28.55 4.71 7.86
CA ILE A 179 28.34 3.43 8.56
C ILE A 179 26.85 3.22 8.84
N PHE A 180 26.19 4.21 9.43
CA PHE A 180 24.75 4.13 9.75
C PHE A 180 23.90 3.99 8.48
N PHE A 181 24.24 4.71 7.41
CA PHE A 181 23.60 4.56 6.11
C PHE A 181 23.75 3.13 5.54
N GLY A 182 24.95 2.54 5.66
CA GLY A 182 25.18 1.14 5.31
C GLY A 182 24.28 0.18 6.10
N GLN A 183 24.23 0.37 7.42
CA GLN A 183 23.39 -0.44 8.32
C GLN A 183 21.91 -0.31 8.01
N CYS A 184 21.42 0.87 7.60
CA CYS A 184 20.05 1.04 7.16
C CYS A 184 19.73 0.12 5.98
N PHE A 185 20.58 0.08 4.95
CA PHE A 185 20.39 -0.82 3.80
C PHE A 185 20.46 -2.30 4.20
N ASP A 186 21.31 -2.67 5.15
CA ASP A 186 21.40 -4.05 5.61
C ASP A 186 20.11 -4.49 6.32
N LYS A 187 19.48 -3.58 7.09
CA LYS A 187 18.16 -3.82 7.69
C LYS A 187 17.06 -3.96 6.64
N LEU A 188 17.05 -3.10 5.62
CA LEU A 188 16.10 -3.21 4.50
C LEU A 188 16.26 -4.54 3.75
N LYS A 189 17.50 -4.99 3.50
CA LYS A 189 17.79 -6.28 2.87
C LYS A 189 17.26 -7.45 3.69
N LYS A 190 17.54 -7.46 5.00
CA LYS A 190 17.02 -8.50 5.90
C LYS A 190 15.50 -8.55 5.92
N LEU A 191 14.83 -7.37 5.94
CA LEU A 191 13.38 -7.32 5.82
C LEU A 191 12.92 -8.00 4.53
N VAL A 192 13.46 -7.61 3.37
CA VAL A 192 13.13 -8.20 2.06
C VAL A 192 13.33 -9.72 2.05
N GLN A 193 14.45 -10.21 2.61
CA GLN A 193 14.74 -11.64 2.69
C GLN A 193 13.75 -12.42 3.57
N GLY A 194 13.15 -11.75 4.56
CA GLY A 194 12.13 -12.35 5.42
C GLY A 194 10.71 -12.28 4.84
N LEU A 195 10.45 -11.58 3.73
CA LEU A 195 9.10 -11.45 3.18
C LEU A 195 8.63 -12.75 2.50
N PRO A 196 7.31 -13.01 2.46
CA PRO A 196 6.72 -14.13 1.72
C PRO A 196 6.71 -13.88 0.20
N LEU A 197 7.89 -13.65 -0.37
CA LEU A 197 8.07 -13.39 -1.79
C LEU A 197 8.69 -14.61 -2.48
N ASP A 198 8.42 -14.73 -3.79
CA ASP A 198 9.15 -15.68 -4.61
C ASP A 198 10.61 -15.26 -4.79
N VAL A 199 11.44 -16.19 -5.25
CA VAL A 199 12.88 -16.00 -5.41
C VAL A 199 13.21 -14.88 -6.42
N ALA A 200 12.42 -14.76 -7.50
CA ALA A 200 12.65 -13.75 -8.52
C ALA A 200 12.35 -12.34 -7.99
N LYS A 201 11.21 -12.16 -7.32
CA LYS A 201 10.81 -10.88 -6.73
C LYS A 201 11.72 -10.47 -5.59
N THR A 202 12.16 -11.42 -4.76
CA THR A 202 13.16 -11.17 -3.72
C THR A 202 14.46 -10.65 -4.32
N LYS A 203 14.98 -11.33 -5.36
CA LYS A 203 16.19 -10.91 -6.05
C LYS A 203 16.04 -9.53 -6.67
N GLU A 204 14.93 -9.27 -7.36
CA GLU A 204 14.62 -7.98 -7.97
C GLU A 204 14.71 -6.85 -6.94
N LEU A 205 14.08 -7.01 -5.77
CA LEU A 205 14.13 -6.01 -4.71
C LEU A 205 15.53 -5.83 -4.13
N LEU A 206 16.28 -6.91 -3.91
CA LEU A 206 17.65 -6.84 -3.42
C LEU A 206 18.59 -6.13 -4.42
N ASP A 207 18.39 -6.36 -5.71
CA ASP A 207 19.11 -5.68 -6.79
C ASP A 207 18.73 -4.20 -6.85
N GLN A 208 17.45 -3.86 -6.70
CA GLN A 208 17.00 -2.47 -6.59
C GLN A 208 17.60 -1.77 -5.37
N LEU A 209 17.57 -2.37 -4.19
CA LEU A 209 18.20 -1.83 -2.98
C LEU A 209 19.70 -1.60 -3.19
N SER A 210 20.39 -2.54 -3.85
CA SER A 210 21.82 -2.39 -4.16
C SER A 210 22.07 -1.29 -5.18
N LYS A 211 21.22 -1.16 -6.21
CA LYS A 211 21.26 -0.07 -7.19
C LYS A 211 21.05 1.29 -6.52
N TRP A 212 20.08 1.43 -5.61
CA TRP A 212 19.87 2.68 -4.86
C TRP A 212 21.04 3.03 -3.95
N LYS A 213 21.67 2.03 -3.32
CA LYS A 213 22.92 2.22 -2.54
C LYS A 213 24.08 2.68 -3.43
N THR A 214 24.23 2.11 -4.64
CA THR A 214 25.39 2.31 -5.52
C THR A 214 25.27 3.47 -6.52
N LYS A 215 24.07 3.74 -7.07
CA LYS A 215 23.81 4.88 -7.99
C LYS A 215 24.28 6.20 -7.36
N ILE A 216 24.21 6.29 -6.05
CA ILE A 216 24.68 7.42 -5.26
C ILE A 216 26.20 7.38 -5.06
N LEU A 217 26.78 6.22 -4.73
CA LEU A 217 28.24 6.06 -4.64
C LEU A 217 28.96 6.44 -5.95
N ILE A 218 28.40 6.10 -7.11
CA ILE A 218 28.98 6.42 -8.42
C ILE A 218 28.84 7.91 -8.76
N ASN A 219 27.71 8.53 -8.41
CA ASN A 219 27.53 9.98 -8.56
C ASN A 219 28.55 10.75 -7.68
N ASN A 220 28.95 10.21 -6.53
CA ASN A 220 30.01 10.79 -5.68
C ASN A 220 31.40 10.72 -6.35
N ILE A 221 31.72 9.63 -7.06
CA ILE A 221 33.00 9.48 -7.77
C ILE A 221 33.10 10.49 -8.93
N ARG A 222 32.02 10.72 -9.68
CA ARG A 222 31.99 11.70 -10.78
C ARG A 222 32.16 13.15 -10.28
N GLN A 223 31.77 13.46 -9.05
CA GLN A 223 31.94 14.79 -8.46
C GLN A 223 33.37 15.15 -8.08
N HIS A 224 34.23 14.16 -7.83
CA HIS A 224 35.67 14.42 -7.62
C HIS A 224 36.37 14.93 -8.88
N HIS A 225 35.71 14.93 -10.05
CA HIS A 225 36.30 15.31 -11.34
C HIS A 225 35.69 16.57 -12.00
N THR A 226 34.66 17.22 -11.42
CA THR A 226 34.04 18.41 -12.06
C THR A 226 33.52 19.45 -11.05
N GLU A 227 34.01 20.69 -11.15
CA GLU A 227 33.70 21.86 -10.31
C GLU A 227 32.32 22.50 -10.60
N HIS A 228 31.22 21.74 -10.56
CA HIS A 228 29.87 22.33 -10.60
C HIS A 228 29.21 22.41 -9.22
N SER A 229 28.34 23.41 -9.04
CA SER A 229 27.62 23.77 -7.81
C SER A 229 26.90 22.58 -7.17
N LYS A 230 26.98 22.48 -5.84
CA LYS A 230 26.51 21.35 -5.01
C LYS A 230 24.99 21.22 -4.94
N ASP A 231 24.27 22.29 -5.27
CA ASP A 231 22.80 22.32 -5.27
C ASP A 231 22.25 21.78 -6.59
N ASP A 232 22.95 22.00 -7.70
CA ASP A 232 22.56 21.52 -9.03
C ASP A 232 22.57 20.00 -9.11
N ALA A 233 23.45 19.31 -8.38
CA ALA A 233 23.53 17.84 -8.41
C ALA A 233 22.40 17.14 -7.62
N LEU A 234 21.92 17.73 -6.52
CA LEU A 234 20.75 17.24 -5.80
C LEU A 234 19.48 17.58 -6.58
N ILE A 235 19.41 18.78 -7.18
CA ILE A 235 18.33 19.13 -8.10
C ILE A 235 18.34 18.17 -9.29
N ILE A 236 19.47 17.79 -9.87
CA ILE A 236 19.54 16.79 -10.94
C ILE A 236 19.15 15.40 -10.43
N SER A 237 19.51 15.00 -9.21
CA SER A 237 19.13 13.68 -8.69
C SER A 237 17.65 13.59 -8.33
N ILE A 238 17.10 14.62 -7.68
CA ILE A 238 15.67 14.77 -7.42
C ILE A 238 14.92 14.97 -8.72
N SER A 239 15.44 15.77 -9.67
CA SER A 239 14.84 15.95 -11.00
C SER A 239 14.90 14.67 -11.80
N LEU A 240 15.93 13.84 -11.72
CA LEU A 240 15.93 12.51 -12.37
C LEU A 240 14.94 11.54 -11.70
N ILE A 241 14.77 11.64 -10.38
CA ILE A 241 13.80 10.84 -9.61
C ILE A 241 12.36 11.29 -9.90
N VAL A 242 12.14 12.60 -10.01
CA VAL A 242 10.86 13.24 -10.36
C VAL A 242 10.59 13.11 -11.86
N GLU A 243 11.60 13.18 -12.73
CA GLU A 243 11.47 12.99 -14.17
C GLU A 243 11.18 11.54 -14.48
N GLU A 244 11.81 10.57 -13.83
CA GLU A 244 11.47 9.16 -14.00
C GLU A 244 10.06 8.87 -13.47
N ASP A 245 9.64 9.45 -12.34
CA ASP A 245 8.25 9.35 -11.86
C ASP A 245 7.27 10.08 -12.76
N VAL A 246 7.60 11.27 -13.27
CA VAL A 246 6.77 12.03 -14.20
C VAL A 246 6.69 11.29 -15.53
N LYS A 247 7.75 10.62 -15.95
CA LYS A 247 7.79 9.83 -17.17
C LYS A 247 6.99 8.55 -17.03
N ASP A 248 7.07 7.87 -15.88
CA ASP A 248 6.20 6.73 -15.54
C ASP A 248 4.74 7.18 -15.41
N LEU A 249 4.47 8.30 -14.76
CA LEU A 249 3.12 8.88 -14.64
C LEU A 249 2.56 9.32 -16.01
N MET A 250 3.41 9.86 -16.90
CA MET A 250 3.03 10.20 -18.27
C MET A 250 2.81 8.95 -19.11
N ALA A 251 3.63 7.91 -18.97
CA ALA A 251 3.44 6.64 -19.65
C ALA A 251 2.16 5.95 -19.19
N GLN A 252 1.86 5.99 -17.89
CA GLN A 252 0.64 5.47 -17.31
C GLN A 252 -0.59 6.26 -17.79
N PHE A 253 -0.52 7.59 -17.80
CA PHE A 253 -1.58 8.45 -18.34
C PHE A 253 -1.82 8.23 -19.85
N GLN A 254 -0.75 8.01 -20.62
CA GLN A 254 -0.85 7.69 -22.04
C GLN A 254 -1.48 6.32 -22.26
N ASN A 255 -1.07 5.30 -21.48
CA ASN A 255 -1.66 3.97 -21.54
C ASN A 255 -3.14 3.96 -21.13
N ASP A 256 -3.52 4.69 -20.08
CA ASP A 256 -4.92 4.80 -19.64
C ASP A 256 -5.79 5.52 -20.67
N LYS A 257 -5.24 6.55 -21.34
CA LYS A 257 -5.92 7.19 -22.49
C LYS A 257 -6.07 6.25 -23.67
N LEU A 258 -5.04 5.46 -23.99
CA LEU A 258 -5.08 4.46 -25.07
C LEU A 258 -6.15 3.40 -24.78
N LYS A 259 -6.17 2.87 -23.56
CA LYS A 259 -7.17 1.90 -23.09
C LYS A 259 -8.59 2.46 -23.17
N ALA A 260 -8.80 3.70 -22.73
CA ALA A 260 -10.10 4.36 -22.80
C ALA A 260 -10.53 4.68 -24.26
N ILE A 261 -9.59 4.78 -25.20
CA ILE A 261 -9.89 4.91 -26.63
C ILE A 261 -10.20 3.55 -27.24
N GLU A 262 -9.47 2.49 -26.87
CA GLU A 262 -9.71 1.11 -27.30
C GLU A 262 -11.08 0.61 -26.82
N GLU A 263 -11.44 0.84 -25.56
CA GLU A 263 -12.75 0.51 -25.00
C GLU A 263 -13.90 1.25 -25.71
N LYS A 264 -13.68 2.52 -26.10
CA LYS A 264 -14.63 3.30 -26.92
C LYS A 264 -14.66 2.90 -28.39
N LEU A 265 -13.65 2.18 -28.87
CA LEU A 265 -13.59 1.64 -30.23
C LEU A 265 -14.24 0.25 -30.31
N GLU A 266 -14.15 -0.56 -29.25
CA GLU A 266 -14.89 -1.82 -29.11
C GLU A 266 -16.40 -1.59 -29.04
N ASP A 267 -16.85 -0.47 -28.45
CA ASP A 267 -18.28 -0.12 -28.33
C ASP A 267 -18.85 0.57 -29.60
N LYS A 268 -18.03 0.76 -30.65
CA LYS A 268 -18.51 1.24 -31.95
C LYS A 268 -18.93 0.06 -32.81
N PRO A 269 -20.16 0.05 -33.36
CA PRO A 269 -20.59 -1.01 -34.26
C PRO A 269 -19.64 -1.09 -35.45
N THR A 270 -19.15 -2.29 -35.71
CA THR A 270 -18.25 -2.58 -36.82
C THR A 270 -18.91 -2.21 -38.15
N LYS A 271 -18.11 -1.98 -39.20
CA LYS A 271 -18.62 -1.65 -40.54
C LYS A 271 -19.66 -2.67 -41.02
N GLU A 272 -19.46 -3.95 -40.70
CA GLU A 272 -20.37 -5.05 -41.03
C GLU A 272 -21.68 -4.97 -40.25
N GLU A 273 -21.66 -4.57 -38.98
CA GLU A 273 -22.87 -4.35 -38.17
C GLU A 273 -23.67 -3.14 -38.66
N ILE A 274 -22.99 -2.05 -39.04
CA ILE A 274 -23.61 -0.87 -39.64
C ILE A 274 -24.25 -1.24 -40.99
N GLU A 275 -23.55 -1.99 -41.85
CA GLU A 275 -24.09 -2.47 -43.13
C GLU A 275 -25.30 -3.41 -42.92
N LYS A 276 -25.30 -4.23 -41.86
CA LYS A 276 -26.43 -5.09 -41.50
C LYS A 276 -27.63 -4.28 -40.99
N MET A 277 -27.41 -3.22 -40.20
CA MET A 277 -28.47 -2.31 -39.76
C MET A 277 -29.07 -1.52 -40.93
N ILE A 278 -28.25 -1.01 -41.85
CA ILE A 278 -28.69 -0.30 -43.06
C ILE A 278 -29.55 -1.21 -43.95
N ARG A 279 -29.15 -2.47 -44.11
CA ARG A 279 -29.91 -3.46 -44.90
C ARG A 279 -31.28 -3.73 -44.28
N LYS A 280 -31.35 -3.95 -42.97
CA LYS A 280 -32.62 -4.13 -42.23
C LYS A 280 -33.53 -2.89 -42.33
N LEU A 281 -32.97 -1.68 -42.20
CA LEU A 281 -33.73 -0.44 -42.36
C LEU A 281 -34.27 -0.27 -43.79
N SER A 282 -33.49 -0.68 -44.79
CA SER A 282 -33.91 -0.64 -46.19
C SER A 282 -35.04 -1.63 -46.46
N GLU A 283 -34.92 -2.87 -45.96
CA GLU A 283 -35.98 -3.90 -46.04
C GLU A 283 -37.27 -3.43 -45.35
N PHE A 284 -37.17 -2.80 -44.19
CA PHE A 284 -38.32 -2.25 -43.47
C PHE A 284 -38.99 -1.10 -44.25
N GLY A 285 -38.20 -0.20 -44.83
CA GLY A 285 -38.70 0.88 -45.69
C GLY A 285 -39.43 0.37 -46.92
N PHE A 286 -38.89 -0.67 -47.59
CA PHE A 286 -39.55 -1.32 -48.72
C PHE A 286 -40.86 -2.01 -48.33
N ALA A 287 -40.92 -2.69 -47.17
CA ALA A 287 -42.14 -3.33 -46.69
C ALA A 287 -43.26 -2.30 -46.39
N VAL A 288 -42.90 -1.16 -45.78
CA VAL A 288 -43.85 -0.08 -45.46
C VAL A 288 -44.38 0.63 -46.71
N LEU A 289 -43.53 0.85 -47.72
CA LEU A 289 -43.95 1.43 -49.01
C LEU A 289 -44.86 0.47 -49.79
N SER A 290 -44.53 -0.82 -49.82
CA SER A 290 -45.36 -1.88 -50.44
C SER A 290 -46.75 -1.94 -49.81
N ALA A 291 -46.84 -1.86 -48.48
CA ALA A 291 -48.10 -1.91 -47.74
C ALA A 291 -48.98 -0.66 -47.95
N LYS A 292 -48.38 0.49 -48.28
CA LYS A 292 -49.11 1.73 -48.62
C LYS A 292 -49.61 1.75 -50.06
N LEU A 293 -48.95 1.05 -50.99
CA LEU A 293 -49.34 0.97 -52.40
C LEU A 293 -50.42 -0.09 -52.67
N MET A 294 -50.71 -0.98 -51.70
CA MET A 294 -51.77 -2.00 -51.78
C MET A 294 -53.09 -1.60 -51.06
N LYS A 295 -53.28 -0.31 -50.76
CA LYS A 295 -54.53 0.24 -50.22
C LYS A 295 -55.19 1.17 -51.21
#